data_AF-A0A8S3QII1-F1
#
_entry.id   AF-A0A8S3QII1-F1
#
_cell.length_a   1.000
_cell.length_b   1.000
_cell.length_c   1.000
_cell.angle_alpha   90.00
_cell.angle_beta   90.00
_cell.angle_gamma   90.00
#
_symmetry.space_group_name_H-M   'P 1'
#
loop_
_entity.id
_entity.type
_entity.pdbx_description
1 polymer ?
#
loop_
_entity_poly.entity_id
_entity_poly.type
_entity_poly.pdbx_seq_one_letter_code
_entity_poly.pdbx_strand_id
1 'polypeptide(L)'
;MRRQNLSINDCECRSLENTKTVTYECTQNEDLLNESINKEISNKVQDSIATASYLQVKFILDECEKFMIKKIDDSSAISLLPFAIRFDLSSLIETIVISISENFDTLVDRNAFTRLSHDEFKFLLMNRNLSVFRKGIPVDNPEIHIIEAVGKTLTANQVDDVSTIKDILSAIRFSDLSKSDLNDLFQNYPVFQILDRSFFLNTTNSSLPNRTFSKSMKCFKHSIPYASHSRRKFTSRLNFMSYFKDITDVNDRPRKVWLWVTRWEGFIVIGGIRVNYESGENILHGILPKAKHSIISEHEFVLDENEVITNISIRSGVLIDSLSFDTNYGRTYGPYGSDGGFPSSASPPQKRGYFHSFHGLVYKGRYEYFIANIEFKWVVFETHNTDSKEPSIHSNESCKPRSPDRNSPLEASVCYQSDESDDQERYDDAITLSLID
;
A
#
# COMPACT_ATOMS: atom_id res chain seq x y z
N MET A 1 -58.09 25.75 6.36
CA MET A 1 -57.92 25.14 7.69
C MET A 1 -58.55 23.76 7.68
N ARG A 2 -57.77 22.71 8.01
CA ARG A 2 -58.15 21.38 8.58
C ARG A 2 -59.26 20.59 7.88
N ARG A 3 -59.27 19.26 7.79
CA ARG A 3 -58.45 18.10 8.16
C ARG A 3 -59.26 16.95 7.52
N GLN A 4 -58.64 15.96 6.90
CA GLN A 4 -59.25 14.63 6.87
C GLN A 4 -58.18 13.60 7.23
N ASN A 5 -58.44 12.95 8.36
CA ASN A 5 -57.76 11.77 8.85
C ASN A 5 -58.14 10.58 7.95
N LEU A 6 -57.19 9.71 7.64
CA LEU A 6 -57.48 8.33 7.24
C LEU A 6 -56.74 7.40 8.18
N SER A 7 -57.51 6.48 8.76
CA SER A 7 -57.08 5.52 9.77
C SER A 7 -56.48 4.27 9.14
N ILE A 8 -55.75 3.59 10.02
CA ILE A 8 -54.93 2.41 9.87
C ILE A 8 -55.78 1.11 9.89
N ASN A 9 -55.21 0.07 9.26
CA ASN A 9 -55.48 -1.39 9.34
C ASN A 9 -56.64 -1.99 8.54
N ASP A 10 -56.28 -2.79 7.52
CA ASP A 10 -56.37 -4.26 7.57
C ASP A 10 -55.94 -4.84 6.21
N CYS A 11 -54.85 -5.62 6.16
CA CYS A 11 -54.64 -6.59 5.09
C CYS A 11 -53.79 -7.77 5.57
N GLU A 12 -54.37 -8.94 5.36
CA GLU A 12 -54.07 -10.23 5.97
C GLU A 12 -52.75 -10.85 5.51
N CYS A 13 -52.10 -11.53 6.45
CA CYS A 13 -51.02 -12.48 6.18
C CYS A 13 -51.55 -13.70 5.41
N ARG A 14 -50.99 -13.95 4.22
CA ARG A 14 -50.95 -15.30 3.63
C ARG A 14 -49.52 -15.65 3.23
N SER A 15 -49.03 -16.68 3.89
CA SER A 15 -47.79 -17.41 3.61
C SER A 15 -47.85 -18.10 2.25
N LEU A 16 -46.81 -17.96 1.43
CA LEU A 16 -46.38 -18.98 0.48
C LEU A 16 -44.90 -18.74 0.10
N GLU A 17 -44.15 -19.82 0.24
CA GLU A 17 -42.70 -19.95 0.07
C GLU A 17 -42.26 -19.63 -1.36
N ASN A 18 -41.16 -18.88 -1.50
CA ASN A 18 -40.11 -19.01 -2.53
C ASN A 18 -39.23 -17.74 -2.56
N THR A 19 -38.35 -17.59 -1.58
CA THR A 19 -37.25 -16.62 -1.68
C THR A 19 -36.08 -17.27 -2.42
N LYS A 20 -36.07 -17.14 -3.75
CA LYS A 20 -34.82 -17.01 -4.50
C LYS A 20 -34.15 -15.72 -4.00
N THR A 21 -32.96 -15.84 -3.41
CA THR A 21 -32.08 -14.71 -3.10
C THR A 21 -31.68 -14.03 -4.41
N VAL A 22 -32.46 -13.04 -4.81
CA VAL A 22 -32.03 -12.03 -5.78
C VAL A 22 -31.18 -11.04 -4.99
N THR A 23 -29.87 -11.17 -5.07
CA THR A 23 -28.92 -10.13 -4.68
C THR A 23 -29.04 -9.00 -5.70
N TYR A 24 -29.94 -8.05 -5.41
CA TYR A 24 -30.14 -6.86 -6.21
C TYR A 24 -28.93 -5.92 -6.13
N GLU A 25 -28.66 -5.30 -7.28
CA GLU A 25 -27.71 -4.22 -7.60
C GLU A 25 -27.95 -2.94 -6.77
N CYS A 26 -27.87 -3.01 -5.44
CA CYS A 26 -28.08 -1.86 -4.56
C CYS A 26 -26.84 -0.95 -4.42
N THR A 27 -25.64 -1.42 -4.74
CA THR A 27 -24.40 -0.64 -4.55
C THR A 27 -24.25 0.49 -5.55
N GLN A 28 -24.57 0.27 -6.84
CA GLN A 28 -24.38 1.29 -7.87
C GLN A 28 -25.27 2.52 -7.69
N ASN A 29 -26.50 2.36 -7.20
CA ASN A 29 -27.43 3.48 -7.04
C ASN A 29 -27.11 4.34 -5.80
N GLU A 30 -26.56 3.74 -4.73
CA GLU A 30 -26.10 4.50 -3.56
C GLU A 30 -24.83 5.30 -3.88
N ASP A 31 -23.89 4.71 -4.63
CA ASP A 31 -22.65 5.38 -5.05
C ASP A 31 -22.96 6.59 -5.96
N LEU A 32 -23.86 6.43 -6.93
CA LEU A 32 -24.29 7.52 -7.82
C LEU A 32 -25.05 8.64 -7.07
N LEU A 33 -25.86 8.28 -6.07
CA LEU A 33 -26.58 9.25 -5.25
C LEU A 33 -25.60 10.02 -4.35
N ASN A 34 -24.66 9.32 -3.72
CA ASN A 34 -23.61 9.92 -2.90
C ASN A 34 -22.70 10.84 -3.72
N GLU A 35 -22.35 10.45 -4.94
CA GLU A 35 -21.58 11.26 -5.88
C GLU A 35 -22.33 12.53 -6.29
N SER A 36 -23.63 12.42 -6.60
CA SER A 36 -24.48 13.58 -6.92
C SER A 36 -24.62 14.55 -5.74
N ILE A 37 -24.81 14.03 -4.53
CA ILE A 37 -24.93 14.84 -3.30
C ILE A 37 -23.59 15.51 -2.98
N ASN A 38 -22.47 14.78 -3.06
CA ASN A 38 -21.14 15.35 -2.83
C ASN A 38 -20.81 16.45 -3.84
N LYS A 39 -21.23 16.29 -5.10
CA LYS A 39 -21.07 17.33 -6.14
C LYS A 39 -21.88 18.58 -5.83
N GLU A 40 -23.14 18.45 -5.42
CA GLU A 40 -23.97 19.61 -5.05
C GLU A 40 -23.41 20.34 -3.81
N ILE A 41 -22.94 19.58 -2.81
CA ILE A 41 -22.30 20.15 -1.62
C ILE A 41 -20.99 20.86 -2.00
N SER A 42 -20.17 20.27 -2.87
CA SER A 42 -18.93 20.88 -3.35
C SER A 42 -19.20 22.23 -4.03
N ASN A 43 -20.23 22.31 -4.90
CA ASN A 43 -20.58 23.55 -5.59
C ASN A 43 -21.00 24.66 -4.60
N LYS A 44 -21.81 24.35 -3.60
CA LYS A 44 -22.23 25.34 -2.58
C LYS A 44 -21.06 25.85 -1.74
N VAL A 45 -20.09 24.99 -1.46
CA VAL A 45 -18.86 25.39 -0.74
C VAL A 45 -17.96 26.24 -1.64
N GLN A 46 -17.86 25.93 -2.93
CA GLN A 46 -17.14 26.77 -3.89
C GLN A 46 -17.74 28.18 -4.00
N ASP A 47 -19.08 28.31 -4.05
CA ASP A 47 -19.75 29.60 -4.04
C ASP A 47 -19.50 30.39 -2.74
N SER A 48 -19.45 29.67 -1.61
CA SER A 48 -19.14 30.24 -0.29
C SER A 48 -17.70 30.74 -0.22
N ILE A 49 -16.75 30.00 -0.78
CA ILE A 49 -15.34 30.42 -0.90
C ILE A 49 -15.23 31.63 -1.80
N ALA A 50 -15.91 31.64 -2.96
CA ALA A 50 -15.88 32.78 -3.88
C ALA A 50 -16.40 34.05 -3.21
N THR A 51 -17.52 33.93 -2.47
CA THR A 51 -18.10 35.04 -1.71
C THR A 51 -17.20 35.49 -0.57
N ALA A 52 -16.65 34.55 0.21
CA ALA A 52 -15.76 34.86 1.33
C ALA A 52 -14.45 35.50 0.87
N SER A 53 -13.91 35.07 -0.28
CA SER A 53 -12.73 35.67 -0.91
C SER A 53 -13.02 37.11 -1.35
N TYR A 54 -14.17 37.34 -2.00
CA TYR A 54 -14.60 38.68 -2.40
C TYR A 54 -14.79 39.63 -1.20
N LEU A 55 -15.43 39.14 -0.13
CA LEU A 55 -15.66 39.89 1.11
C LEU A 55 -14.44 39.94 2.04
N GLN A 56 -13.33 39.26 1.69
CA GLN A 56 -12.11 39.15 2.48
C GLN A 56 -12.33 38.56 3.89
N VAL A 57 -13.26 37.61 4.03
CA VAL A 57 -13.58 36.95 5.30
C VAL A 57 -12.74 35.68 5.49
N LYS A 58 -11.52 35.87 6.03
CA LYS A 58 -10.53 34.78 6.16
C LYS A 58 -11.01 33.56 6.97
N PHE A 59 -11.72 33.77 8.07
CA PHE A 59 -12.22 32.65 8.90
C PHE A 59 -13.14 31.69 8.12
N ILE A 60 -13.98 32.22 7.22
CA ILE A 60 -14.86 31.39 6.40
C ILE A 60 -14.05 30.65 5.34
N LEU A 61 -13.03 31.28 4.75
CA LEU A 61 -12.12 30.63 3.82
C LEU A 61 -11.42 29.44 4.48
N ASP A 62 -10.83 29.65 5.67
CA ASP A 62 -10.10 28.61 6.39
C ASP A 62 -11.01 27.40 6.72
N GLU A 63 -12.26 27.64 7.14
CA GLU A 63 -13.21 26.54 7.44
C GLU A 63 -13.73 25.84 6.17
N CYS A 64 -13.99 26.59 5.10
CA CYS A 64 -14.37 25.99 3.81
C CYS A 64 -13.22 25.18 3.21
N GLU A 65 -11.98 25.65 3.33
CA GLU A 65 -10.78 24.94 2.88
C GLU A 65 -10.62 23.61 3.63
N LYS A 66 -10.70 23.61 4.96
CA LYS A 66 -10.69 22.38 5.77
C LYS A 66 -11.80 21.41 5.40
N PHE A 67 -12.99 21.93 5.09
CA PHE A 67 -14.11 21.10 4.65
C PHE A 67 -13.82 20.45 3.30
N MET A 68 -13.31 21.21 2.34
CA MET A 68 -12.95 20.72 1.00
C MET A 68 -11.85 19.65 1.09
N ILE A 69 -10.81 19.88 1.89
CA ILE A 69 -9.72 18.91 2.12
C ILE A 69 -10.27 17.55 2.57
N LYS A 70 -11.26 17.54 3.49
CA LYS A 70 -11.89 16.29 3.98
C LYS A 70 -12.75 15.56 2.93
N LYS A 71 -13.08 16.23 1.84
CA LYS A 71 -14.02 15.76 0.80
C LYS A 71 -13.37 15.57 -0.56
N ILE A 72 -12.05 15.77 -0.68
CA ILE A 72 -11.32 15.42 -1.90
C ILE A 72 -11.43 13.92 -2.13
N ASP A 73 -11.82 13.56 -3.34
CA ASP A 73 -11.73 12.21 -3.88
C ASP A 73 -10.84 12.21 -5.15
N ASP A 74 -10.42 11.03 -5.58
CA ASP A 74 -9.53 10.89 -6.74
C ASP A 74 -10.16 11.42 -8.04
N SER A 75 -11.49 11.50 -8.12
CA SER A 75 -12.21 11.98 -9.30
C SER A 75 -12.32 13.50 -9.37
N SER A 76 -12.42 14.14 -8.20
CA SER A 76 -12.64 15.56 -8.01
C SER A 76 -11.34 16.33 -7.88
N ALA A 77 -10.25 15.69 -7.42
CA ALA A 77 -8.95 16.33 -7.22
C ALA A 77 -8.49 17.16 -8.43
N ILE A 78 -8.52 16.58 -9.64
CA ILE A 78 -8.14 17.29 -10.87
C ILE A 78 -9.07 18.46 -11.14
N SER A 79 -10.39 18.25 -11.02
CA SER A 79 -11.38 19.29 -11.31
C SER A 79 -11.36 20.46 -10.32
N LEU A 80 -10.87 20.22 -9.10
CA LEU A 80 -10.73 21.22 -8.05
C LEU A 80 -9.43 22.02 -8.14
N LEU A 81 -8.42 21.53 -8.87
CA LEU A 81 -7.13 22.21 -9.01
C LEU A 81 -7.26 23.63 -9.57
N PRO A 82 -7.98 23.89 -10.69
CA PRO A 82 -8.15 25.24 -11.22
C PRO A 82 -8.81 26.18 -10.21
N PHE A 83 -9.78 25.67 -9.47
CA PHE A 83 -10.49 26.41 -8.43
C PHE A 83 -9.54 26.80 -7.28
N ALA A 84 -8.76 25.85 -6.79
CA ALA A 84 -7.82 26.08 -5.70
C ALA A 84 -6.73 27.10 -6.09
N ILE A 85 -6.21 27.03 -7.32
CA ILE A 85 -5.25 27.99 -7.87
C ILE A 85 -5.88 29.39 -7.96
N ARG A 86 -7.12 29.50 -8.48
CA ARG A 86 -7.80 30.79 -8.67
C ARG A 86 -8.00 31.56 -7.36
N PHE A 87 -8.21 30.86 -6.24
CA PHE A 87 -8.47 31.45 -4.94
C PHE A 87 -7.26 31.42 -3.98
N ASP A 88 -6.09 30.99 -4.47
CA ASP A 88 -4.83 30.89 -3.71
C ASP A 88 -4.96 30.07 -2.41
N LEU A 89 -5.66 28.93 -2.49
CA LEU A 89 -5.89 28.04 -1.36
C LEU A 89 -4.71 27.07 -1.18
N SER A 90 -3.61 27.55 -0.58
CA SER A 90 -2.34 26.81 -0.55
C SER A 90 -2.44 25.41 0.06
N SER A 91 -3.16 25.23 1.18
CA SER A 91 -3.28 23.91 1.84
C SER A 91 -4.15 22.95 1.02
N LEU A 92 -5.17 23.47 0.35
CA LEU A 92 -5.98 22.70 -0.59
C LEU A 92 -5.16 22.30 -1.83
N ILE A 93 -4.37 23.21 -2.40
CA ILE A 93 -3.48 22.93 -3.54
C ILE A 93 -2.50 21.81 -3.18
N GLU A 94 -1.84 21.91 -2.02
CA GLU A 94 -0.92 20.87 -1.56
C GLU A 94 -1.60 19.51 -1.46
N THR A 95 -2.79 19.46 -0.86
CA THR A 95 -3.58 18.23 -0.72
C THR A 95 -4.01 17.67 -2.07
N ILE A 96 -4.47 18.52 -3.00
CA ILE A 96 -4.84 18.11 -4.36
C ILE A 96 -3.65 17.55 -5.11
N VAL A 97 -2.50 18.22 -5.07
CA VAL A 97 -1.29 17.75 -5.76
C VAL A 97 -0.82 16.41 -5.19
N ILE A 98 -0.92 16.22 -3.88
CA ILE A 98 -0.67 14.92 -3.23
C ILE A 98 -1.63 13.87 -3.77
N SER A 99 -2.94 14.13 -3.78
CA SER A 99 -3.95 13.19 -4.32
C SER A 99 -3.72 12.86 -5.80
N ILE A 100 -3.33 13.85 -6.61
CA ILE A 100 -2.98 13.65 -8.03
C ILE A 100 -1.74 12.78 -8.17
N SER A 101 -0.72 13.01 -7.34
CA SER A 101 0.53 12.23 -7.32
C SER A 101 0.26 10.75 -7.03
N GLU A 102 -0.59 10.50 -6.05
CA GLU A 102 -0.91 9.15 -5.56
C GLU A 102 -1.60 8.29 -6.62
N ASN A 103 -2.38 8.90 -7.50
CA ASN A 103 -3.17 8.21 -8.51
C ASN A 103 -2.78 8.59 -9.94
N PHE A 104 -1.59 9.18 -10.13
CA PHE A 104 -1.17 9.81 -11.38
C PHE A 104 -1.40 8.90 -12.60
N ASP A 105 -1.00 7.63 -12.52
CA ASP A 105 -1.16 6.64 -13.60
C ASP A 105 -2.62 6.49 -14.05
N THR A 106 -3.56 6.46 -13.09
CA THR A 106 -5.00 6.34 -13.40
C THR A 106 -5.64 7.66 -13.84
N LEU A 107 -5.06 8.78 -13.42
CA LEU A 107 -5.60 10.11 -13.63
C LEU A 107 -5.23 10.68 -15.00
N VAL A 108 -4.04 10.37 -15.50
CA VAL A 108 -3.55 10.80 -16.81
C VAL A 108 -4.47 10.36 -17.94
N ASP A 109 -5.08 9.17 -17.83
CA ASP A 109 -6.00 8.64 -18.84
C ASP A 109 -7.43 9.20 -18.72
N ARG A 110 -7.73 10.02 -17.70
CA ARG A 110 -9.07 10.62 -17.53
C ARG A 110 -9.22 11.90 -18.35
N ASN A 111 -10.40 12.08 -18.93
CA ASN A 111 -10.81 13.31 -19.62
C ASN A 111 -10.71 14.59 -18.77
N ALA A 112 -10.67 14.48 -17.44
CA ALA A 112 -10.49 15.64 -16.57
C ALA A 112 -9.05 16.20 -16.66
N PHE A 113 -8.06 15.34 -16.85
CA PHE A 113 -6.65 15.72 -16.94
C PHE A 113 -6.35 16.47 -18.25
N THR A 114 -6.96 16.02 -19.35
CA THR A 114 -6.82 16.67 -20.67
C THR A 114 -7.47 18.05 -20.72
N ARG A 115 -8.40 18.36 -19.81
CA ARG A 115 -9.09 19.66 -19.74
C ARG A 115 -8.33 20.74 -18.99
N LEU A 116 -7.21 20.42 -18.34
CA LEU A 116 -6.39 21.41 -17.65
C LEU A 116 -5.85 22.44 -18.66
N SER A 117 -5.87 23.71 -18.27
CA SER A 117 -5.25 24.77 -19.07
C SER A 117 -3.72 24.59 -19.08
N HIS A 118 -3.04 25.20 -20.06
CA HIS A 118 -1.57 25.11 -20.15
C HIS A 118 -0.88 25.61 -18.87
N ASP A 119 -1.41 26.67 -18.26
CA ASP A 119 -0.86 27.25 -17.03
C ASP A 119 -1.08 26.34 -15.81
N GLU A 120 -2.27 25.74 -15.68
CA GLU A 120 -2.58 24.78 -14.61
C GLU A 120 -1.72 23.52 -14.73
N PHE A 121 -1.55 23.04 -15.96
CA PHE A 121 -0.74 21.87 -16.23
C PHE A 121 0.73 22.16 -15.91
N LYS A 122 1.25 23.30 -16.36
CA LYS A 122 2.61 23.75 -16.02
C LYS A 122 2.81 23.90 -14.52
N PHE A 123 1.85 24.48 -13.81
CA PHE A 123 1.88 24.61 -12.35
C PHE A 123 2.02 23.25 -11.65
N LEU A 124 1.24 22.25 -12.10
CA LEU A 124 1.33 20.88 -11.60
C LEU A 124 2.73 20.28 -11.84
N LEU A 125 3.28 20.44 -13.05
CA LEU A 125 4.59 19.91 -13.44
C LEU A 125 5.75 20.53 -12.64
N MET A 126 5.70 21.84 -12.40
CA MET A 126 6.70 22.58 -11.63
C MET A 126 6.74 22.17 -10.15
N ASN A 127 5.66 21.58 -9.63
CA ASN A 127 5.58 21.19 -8.23
C ASN A 127 6.61 20.10 -7.90
N ARG A 128 7.50 20.37 -6.94
CA ARG A 128 8.60 19.45 -6.58
C ARG A 128 8.13 18.18 -5.89
N ASN A 129 6.92 18.20 -5.31
CA ASN A 129 6.36 17.10 -4.55
C ASN A 129 5.51 16.16 -5.41
N LEU A 130 5.25 16.52 -6.67
CA LEU A 130 4.54 15.64 -7.59
C LEU A 130 5.38 14.37 -7.79
N SER A 131 4.89 13.28 -7.23
CA SER A 131 5.53 11.96 -7.27
C SER A 131 4.64 11.02 -8.05
N VAL A 132 5.24 10.12 -8.83
CA VAL A 132 4.46 9.16 -9.62
C VAL A 132 4.49 7.82 -8.90
N PHE A 133 3.33 7.39 -8.44
CA PHE A 133 3.14 6.05 -7.90
C PHE A 133 2.54 5.14 -8.97
N ARG A 134 3.11 3.95 -9.13
CA ARG A 134 2.51 2.86 -9.89
C ARG A 134 2.14 1.76 -8.91
N LYS A 135 0.82 1.53 -8.75
CA LYS A 135 0.25 0.53 -7.84
C LYS A 135 0.83 0.61 -6.41
N GLY A 136 0.95 1.83 -5.88
CA GLY A 136 1.38 2.09 -4.50
C GLY A 136 2.89 2.15 -4.29
N ILE A 137 3.71 2.03 -5.34
CA ILE A 137 5.17 2.13 -5.28
C ILE A 137 5.64 3.34 -6.10
N PRO A 138 6.53 4.18 -5.56
CA PRO A 138 7.12 5.27 -6.31
C PRO A 138 7.96 4.71 -7.45
N VAL A 139 7.79 5.26 -8.63
CA VAL A 139 8.61 4.91 -9.80
C VAL A 139 10.01 5.52 -9.60
N ASP A 140 11.06 4.75 -9.91
CA ASP A 140 12.45 5.20 -9.82
C ASP A 140 12.72 6.47 -10.67
N ASN A 141 12.15 6.52 -11.89
CA ASN A 141 12.22 7.67 -12.80
C ASN A 141 10.83 8.28 -13.04
N PRO A 142 10.33 9.16 -12.15
CA PRO A 142 9.01 9.76 -12.28
C PRO A 142 8.91 10.67 -13.51
N GLU A 143 10.00 11.30 -13.93
CA GLU A 143 10.01 12.24 -15.06
C GLU A 143 9.66 11.57 -16.40
N ILE A 144 10.08 10.32 -16.62
CA ILE A 144 9.68 9.56 -17.84
C ILE A 144 8.16 9.50 -17.92
N HIS A 145 7.50 9.11 -16.83
CA HIS A 145 6.06 8.93 -16.76
C HIS A 145 5.31 10.26 -16.87
N ILE A 146 5.90 11.33 -16.33
CA ILE A 146 5.38 12.68 -16.48
C ILE A 146 5.46 13.13 -17.94
N ILE A 147 6.55 12.86 -18.65
CA ILE A 147 6.70 13.19 -20.07
C ILE A 147 5.71 12.39 -20.92
N GLU A 148 5.50 11.10 -20.63
CA GLU A 148 4.47 10.31 -21.30
C GLU A 148 3.08 10.92 -21.10
N ALA A 149 2.74 11.32 -19.88
CA ALA A 149 1.49 12.01 -19.58
C ALA A 149 1.34 13.33 -20.33
N VAL A 150 2.42 14.11 -20.44
CA VAL A 150 2.48 15.33 -21.24
C VAL A 150 2.25 15.03 -22.72
N GLY A 151 2.91 14.01 -23.26
CA GLY A 151 2.76 13.56 -24.64
C GLY A 151 1.32 13.16 -24.96
N LYS A 152 0.69 12.36 -24.09
CA LYS A 152 -0.73 11.99 -24.18
C LYS A 152 -1.64 13.23 -24.17
N THR A 153 -1.41 14.15 -23.24
CA THR A 153 -2.24 15.36 -23.06
C THR A 153 -2.13 16.30 -24.26
N LEU A 154 -0.93 16.56 -24.74
CA LEU A 154 -0.70 17.41 -25.91
C LEU A 154 -1.29 16.81 -27.18
N THR A 155 -1.16 15.49 -27.36
CA THR A 155 -1.75 14.77 -28.49
C THR A 155 -3.28 14.81 -28.44
N ALA A 156 -3.89 14.62 -27.26
CA ALA A 156 -5.34 14.68 -27.08
C ALA A 156 -5.91 16.08 -27.37
N ASN A 157 -5.17 17.12 -26.99
CA ASN A 157 -5.57 18.52 -27.20
C ASN A 157 -5.18 19.08 -28.58
N GLN A 158 -4.56 18.25 -29.44
CA GLN A 158 -4.09 18.65 -30.79
C GLN A 158 -3.23 19.91 -30.75
N VAL A 159 -2.34 20.00 -29.74
CA VAL A 159 -1.45 21.14 -29.58
C VAL A 159 -0.26 20.97 -30.54
N ASP A 160 -0.29 21.72 -31.64
CA ASP A 160 0.78 21.72 -32.65
C ASP A 160 1.73 22.92 -32.52
N ASP A 161 1.43 23.86 -31.61
CA ASP A 161 2.26 25.04 -31.42
C ASP A 161 3.55 24.71 -30.66
N VAL A 162 4.67 24.79 -31.39
CA VAL A 162 6.03 24.58 -30.87
C VAL A 162 6.34 25.46 -29.66
N SER A 163 5.82 26.69 -29.61
CA SER A 163 6.12 27.61 -28.50
C SER A 163 5.49 27.14 -27.19
N THR A 164 4.22 26.72 -27.24
CA THR A 164 3.48 26.13 -26.13
C THR A 164 4.11 24.83 -25.65
N ILE A 165 4.47 23.95 -26.58
CA ILE A 165 5.11 22.66 -26.22
C ILE A 165 6.44 22.92 -25.50
N LYS A 166 7.27 23.83 -26.02
CA LYS A 166 8.54 24.20 -25.35
C LYS A 166 8.32 24.77 -23.96
N ASP A 167 7.28 25.58 -23.79
CA ASP A 167 6.98 26.19 -22.49
C ASP A 167 6.55 25.14 -21.45
N ILE A 168 5.71 24.17 -21.83
CA ILE A 168 5.30 23.06 -20.95
C ILE A 168 6.50 22.17 -20.63
N LEU A 169 7.30 21.80 -21.64
CA LEU A 169 8.48 20.97 -21.43
C LEU A 169 9.52 21.68 -20.55
N SER A 170 9.60 23.01 -20.54
CA SER A 170 10.51 23.75 -19.65
C SER A 170 10.22 23.54 -18.16
N ALA A 171 9.02 23.08 -17.80
CA ALA A 171 8.65 22.74 -16.42
C ALA A 171 9.06 21.32 -15.99
N ILE A 172 9.52 20.49 -16.94
CA ILE A 172 9.93 19.10 -16.73
C ILE A 172 11.43 19.01 -16.49
N ARG A 173 11.86 18.03 -15.69
CA ARG A 173 13.27 17.84 -15.36
C ARG A 173 13.84 16.74 -16.23
N PHE A 174 14.77 17.12 -17.11
CA PHE A 174 15.42 16.16 -18.02
C PHE A 174 16.76 15.65 -17.48
N SER A 175 17.24 16.17 -16.35
CA SER A 175 18.55 15.86 -15.78
C SER A 175 18.76 14.37 -15.45
N ASP A 176 17.68 13.65 -15.16
CA ASP A 176 17.71 12.25 -14.74
C ASP A 176 17.41 11.25 -15.89
N LEU A 177 17.24 11.73 -17.13
CA LEU A 177 16.84 10.90 -18.26
C LEU A 177 18.03 10.40 -19.08
N SER A 178 18.02 9.11 -19.44
CA SER A 178 19.01 8.56 -20.36
C SER A 178 18.67 8.91 -21.82
N LYS A 179 19.68 8.83 -22.70
CA LYS A 179 19.48 9.07 -24.15
C LYS A 179 18.58 8.01 -24.80
N SER A 180 18.54 6.79 -24.27
CA SER A 180 17.62 5.74 -24.74
C SER A 180 16.18 6.09 -24.40
N ASP A 181 15.90 6.52 -23.17
CA ASP A 181 14.54 6.86 -22.73
C ASP A 181 13.94 7.98 -23.60
N LEU A 182 14.75 9.00 -23.91
CA LEU A 182 14.34 10.08 -24.81
C LEU A 182 13.99 9.57 -26.20
N ASN A 183 14.81 8.67 -26.77
CA ASN A 183 14.54 8.10 -28.10
C ASN A 183 13.24 7.30 -28.14
N ASP A 184 12.95 6.52 -27.10
CA ASP A 184 11.71 5.74 -27.01
C ASP A 184 10.50 6.68 -26.91
N LEU A 185 10.60 7.76 -26.14
CA LEU A 185 9.56 8.79 -26.05
C LEU A 185 9.27 9.46 -27.40
N PHE A 186 10.30 9.77 -28.20
CA PHE A 186 10.11 10.34 -29.54
C PHE A 186 9.44 9.38 -30.53
N GLN A 187 9.68 8.08 -30.37
CA GLN A 187 9.03 7.07 -31.22
C GLN A 187 7.56 6.91 -30.85
N ASN A 188 7.25 6.94 -29.55
CA ASN A 188 5.91 6.69 -29.03
C ASN A 188 4.97 7.91 -29.14
N TYR A 189 5.51 9.13 -29.14
CA TYR A 189 4.71 10.37 -29.14
C TYR A 189 5.12 11.32 -30.28
N PRO A 190 4.41 11.30 -31.42
CA PRO A 190 4.73 12.13 -32.60
C PRO A 190 4.77 13.63 -32.33
N VAL A 191 4.00 14.12 -31.34
CA VAL A 191 3.97 15.54 -30.95
C VAL A 191 5.36 16.08 -30.59
N PHE A 192 6.25 15.22 -30.08
CA PHE A 192 7.63 15.61 -29.76
C PHE A 192 8.55 15.65 -30.97
N GLN A 193 8.19 15.05 -32.10
CA GLN A 193 9.01 15.05 -33.32
C GLN A 193 9.07 16.42 -34.00
N ILE A 194 8.10 17.31 -33.70
CA ILE A 194 8.07 18.69 -34.20
C ILE A 194 9.19 19.53 -33.57
N LEU A 195 9.73 19.08 -32.44
CA LEU A 195 10.82 19.74 -31.75
C LEU A 195 12.18 19.27 -32.30
N ASP A 196 13.11 20.21 -32.42
CA ASP A 196 14.50 19.89 -32.73
C ASP A 196 15.11 19.04 -31.59
N ARG A 197 15.80 17.94 -31.95
CA ARG A 197 16.53 17.07 -31.01
C ARG A 197 17.52 17.87 -30.14
N SER A 198 18.02 18.99 -30.64
CA SER A 198 18.90 19.89 -29.89
C SER A 198 18.23 20.50 -28.65
N PHE A 199 16.90 20.68 -28.65
CA PHE A 199 16.15 21.21 -27.51
C PHE A 199 16.31 20.30 -26.29
N PHE A 200 16.07 19.01 -26.45
CA PHE A 200 16.12 18.05 -25.34
C PHE A 200 17.54 17.85 -24.81
N LEU A 201 18.54 17.82 -25.69
CA LEU A 201 19.96 17.71 -25.31
C LEU A 201 20.47 18.95 -24.56
N ASN A 202 19.87 20.13 -24.78
CA ASN A 202 20.20 21.34 -24.04
C ASN A 202 19.41 21.42 -22.73
N THR A 203 18.20 20.86 -22.69
CA THR A 203 17.31 20.90 -21.51
C THR A 203 17.70 19.87 -20.44
N THR A 204 18.49 18.83 -20.79
CA THR A 204 19.13 17.93 -19.79
C THR A 204 20.08 18.67 -18.85
N ASN A 205 20.47 19.91 -19.15
CA ASN A 205 21.24 20.79 -18.27
C ASN A 205 20.37 21.72 -17.40
N SER A 206 19.06 21.49 -17.33
CA SER A 206 18.13 22.34 -16.57
C SER A 206 18.51 22.45 -15.10
N SER A 207 18.57 23.67 -14.57
CA SER A 207 18.89 24.01 -13.18
C SER A 207 17.75 23.76 -12.18
N LEU A 208 16.69 23.06 -12.60
CA LEU A 208 15.57 22.73 -11.72
C LEU A 208 16.08 21.76 -10.64
N PRO A 209 15.92 22.09 -9.34
CA PRO A 209 16.36 21.22 -8.26
C PRO A 209 15.55 19.92 -8.29
N ASN A 210 16.19 18.77 -8.05
CA ASN A 210 15.58 17.43 -8.11
C ASN A 210 14.31 17.30 -7.26
N ARG A 211 13.42 16.36 -7.63
CA ARG A 211 12.15 16.17 -6.90
C ARG A 211 12.51 15.69 -5.51
N THR A 212 12.06 16.43 -4.51
CA THR A 212 12.28 16.10 -3.11
C THR A 212 11.25 15.05 -2.70
N PHE A 213 11.40 13.84 -3.22
CA PHE A 213 10.81 12.72 -2.52
C PHE A 213 11.68 12.47 -1.29
N SER A 214 11.19 12.92 -0.13
CA SER A 214 11.77 12.48 1.13
C SER A 214 11.56 10.97 1.16
N LYS A 215 12.65 10.21 0.94
CA LYS A 215 12.74 8.77 1.20
C LYS A 215 12.59 8.50 2.70
N SER A 216 11.61 9.08 3.37
CA SER A 216 11.23 8.68 4.72
C SER A 216 10.51 7.36 4.57
N MET A 217 11.30 6.28 4.60
CA MET A 217 10.81 4.92 4.59
C MET A 217 10.62 4.53 6.05
N LYS A 218 9.37 4.31 6.45
CA LYS A 218 9.05 3.76 7.77
C LYS A 218 8.74 2.29 7.65
N CYS A 219 9.25 1.50 8.59
CA CYS A 219 8.93 0.09 8.69
C CYS A 219 7.68 -0.08 9.55
N PHE A 220 6.61 -0.62 8.97
CA PHE A 220 5.36 -0.93 9.68
C PHE A 220 5.25 -2.43 9.93
N LYS A 221 4.82 -2.80 11.14
CA LYS A 221 4.62 -4.18 11.57
C LYS A 221 3.15 -4.55 11.50
N HIS A 222 2.83 -5.62 10.78
CA HIS A 222 1.50 -6.20 10.74
C HIS A 222 1.56 -7.65 11.27
N SER A 223 1.18 -7.82 12.54
CA SER A 223 1.05 -9.13 13.16
C SER A 223 -0.34 -9.69 12.90
N ILE A 224 -0.44 -10.89 12.33
CA ILE A 224 -1.73 -11.57 12.20
C ILE A 224 -1.94 -12.41 13.47
N PRO A 225 -2.95 -12.09 14.29
CA PRO A 225 -3.19 -12.86 15.51
C PRO A 225 -3.67 -14.27 15.15
N TYR A 226 -3.31 -15.23 16.01
CA TYR A 226 -3.83 -16.59 15.96
C TYR A 226 -5.35 -16.60 15.82
N ALA A 227 -5.87 -17.39 14.88
CA ALA A 227 -7.29 -17.68 14.76
C ALA A 227 -7.74 -18.63 15.90
N SER A 228 -7.92 -18.09 17.11
CA SER A 228 -8.99 -18.38 18.07
C SER A 228 -8.56 -18.19 19.54
N HIS A 229 -9.42 -17.49 20.29
CA HIS A 229 -9.36 -17.42 21.76
C HIS A 229 -9.53 -18.80 22.44
N SER A 230 -10.08 -19.79 21.72
CA SER A 230 -10.43 -21.11 22.24
C SER A 230 -9.24 -22.08 22.37
N ARG A 231 -8.07 -21.76 21.77
CA ARG A 231 -6.90 -22.68 21.72
C ARG A 231 -5.67 -22.21 22.50
N ARG A 232 -5.75 -21.12 23.29
CA ARG A 232 -4.67 -20.71 24.23
C ARG A 232 -4.22 -21.81 25.20
N LYS A 233 -5.07 -22.80 25.48
CA LYS A 233 -4.75 -23.97 26.32
C LYS A 233 -3.90 -25.03 25.61
N PHE A 234 -3.89 -25.07 24.27
CA PHE A 234 -3.08 -26.02 23.51
C PHE A 234 -1.64 -25.50 23.33
N THR A 235 -1.49 -24.19 23.14
CA THR A 235 -0.20 -23.53 22.92
C THR A 235 0.68 -23.46 24.16
N SER A 236 0.12 -23.49 25.38
CA SER A 236 0.93 -23.53 26.62
C SER A 236 1.75 -24.81 26.81
N ARG A 237 1.58 -25.82 25.93
CA ARG A 237 2.34 -27.07 25.92
C ARG A 237 3.32 -27.19 24.75
N LEU A 238 3.42 -26.16 23.89
CA LEU A 238 4.24 -26.20 22.69
C LEU A 238 5.54 -25.41 22.91
N ASN A 239 6.67 -26.01 22.51
CA ASN A 239 7.97 -25.35 22.56
C ASN A 239 8.09 -24.39 21.38
N PHE A 240 7.83 -23.11 21.64
CA PHE A 240 8.03 -22.05 20.65
C PHE A 240 9.44 -21.48 20.77
N MET A 241 10.05 -21.21 19.62
CA MET A 241 11.32 -20.50 19.53
C MET A 241 11.13 -19.25 18.67
N SER A 242 11.65 -18.14 19.18
CA SER A 242 11.84 -16.91 18.42
C SER A 242 13.20 -16.96 17.74
N TYR A 243 13.21 -17.13 16.43
CA TYR A 243 14.41 -16.96 15.61
C TYR A 243 14.19 -15.73 14.74
N PHE A 244 14.93 -14.64 15.01
CA PHE A 244 14.79 -13.42 14.23
C PHE A 244 16.16 -12.86 13.91
N LYS A 245 16.50 -12.84 12.62
CA LYS A 245 17.51 -11.92 12.10
C LYS A 245 16.76 -10.76 11.47
N ASP A 246 16.95 -9.56 12.00
CA ASP A 246 16.38 -8.35 11.42
C ASP A 246 17.26 -7.86 10.28
N ILE A 247 16.63 -7.53 9.15
CA ILE A 247 17.29 -6.71 8.13
C ILE A 247 17.22 -5.27 8.60
N THR A 248 18.40 -4.67 8.70
CA THR A 248 18.57 -3.31 9.18
C THR A 248 18.46 -2.29 8.06
N ASP A 249 18.82 -2.67 6.82
CA ASP A 249 18.69 -1.80 5.66
C ASP A 249 17.28 -1.84 5.08
N VAL A 250 16.55 -0.74 5.28
CA VAL A 250 15.18 -0.54 4.80
C VAL A 250 15.10 -0.50 3.25
N ASN A 251 16.22 -0.30 2.56
CA ASN A 251 16.28 -0.33 1.10
C ASN A 251 16.52 -1.71 0.53
N ASP A 252 16.90 -2.69 1.36
CA ASP A 252 17.21 -4.03 0.89
C ASP A 252 15.92 -4.80 0.56
N ARG A 253 15.75 -5.12 -0.73
CA ARG A 253 14.50 -5.66 -1.26
C ARG A 253 14.57 -7.19 -1.36
N PRO A 254 13.47 -7.90 -1.03
CA PRO A 254 13.33 -9.31 -1.37
C PRO A 254 13.49 -9.53 -2.88
N ARG A 255 14.27 -10.56 -3.26
CA ARG A 255 14.46 -10.96 -4.66
C ARG A 255 13.99 -12.36 -4.97
N LYS A 256 14.08 -13.24 -3.99
CA LYS A 256 13.77 -14.66 -4.20
C LYS A 256 13.18 -15.26 -2.94
N VAL A 257 12.11 -16.02 -3.10
CA VAL A 257 11.39 -16.66 -1.99
C VAL A 257 11.33 -18.16 -2.23
N TRP A 258 11.66 -18.93 -1.20
CA TRP A 258 11.41 -20.36 -1.14
C TRP A 258 10.39 -20.67 -0.07
N LEU A 259 9.52 -21.63 -0.35
CA LEU A 259 8.59 -22.19 0.61
C LEU A 259 8.70 -23.71 0.63
N TRP A 260 8.67 -24.27 1.83
CA TRP A 260 8.60 -25.71 2.07
C TRP A 260 7.23 -26.04 2.66
N VAL A 261 6.48 -26.88 1.97
CA VAL A 261 5.20 -27.42 2.43
C VAL A 261 5.45 -28.78 3.05
N THR A 262 4.86 -29.03 4.22
CA THR A 262 5.10 -30.24 5.03
C THR A 262 3.79 -30.83 5.56
N ARG A 263 3.88 -32.04 6.13
CA ARG A 263 2.78 -32.69 6.85
C ARG A 263 2.95 -32.53 8.36
N TRP A 264 1.97 -31.91 9.01
CA TRP A 264 1.85 -31.85 10.47
C TRP A 264 0.58 -32.55 10.94
N GLU A 265 0.71 -33.65 11.68
CA GLU A 265 -0.43 -34.44 12.19
C GLU A 265 -1.48 -34.81 11.12
N GLY A 266 -1.04 -35.02 9.88
CA GLY A 266 -1.90 -35.32 8.73
C GLY A 266 -2.36 -34.10 7.93
N PHE A 267 -2.22 -32.90 8.47
CA PHE A 267 -2.52 -31.63 7.80
C PHE A 267 -1.35 -31.14 6.96
N ILE A 268 -1.64 -30.45 5.85
CA ILE A 268 -0.65 -29.86 4.96
C ILE A 268 -0.48 -28.39 5.36
N VAL A 269 0.74 -28.01 5.72
CA VAL A 269 1.06 -26.68 6.28
C VAL A 269 2.37 -26.14 5.70
N ILE A 270 2.60 -24.84 5.85
CA ILE A 270 3.90 -24.21 5.56
C ILE A 270 4.88 -24.56 6.68
N GLY A 271 5.85 -25.41 6.34
CA GLY A 271 6.90 -25.85 7.24
C GLY A 271 8.04 -24.86 7.36
N GLY A 272 8.41 -24.20 6.26
CA GLY A 272 9.49 -23.23 6.24
C GLY A 272 9.36 -22.20 5.11
N ILE A 273 10.03 -21.08 5.28
CA ILE A 273 10.15 -20.02 4.27
C ILE A 273 11.56 -19.43 4.32
N ARG A 274 12.13 -19.18 3.14
CA ARG A 274 13.39 -18.46 2.98
C ARG A 274 13.20 -17.28 2.04
N VAL A 275 13.78 -16.14 2.37
CA VAL A 275 13.83 -14.98 1.50
C VAL A 275 15.29 -14.58 1.31
N ASN A 276 15.71 -14.41 0.06
CA ASN A 276 16.98 -13.79 -0.29
C ASN A 276 16.77 -12.37 -0.76
N TYR A 277 17.74 -11.53 -0.43
CA TYR A 277 17.70 -10.09 -0.60
C TYR A 277 18.75 -9.61 -1.62
N GLU A 278 18.62 -8.37 -2.08
CA GLU A 278 19.55 -7.75 -3.04
C GLU A 278 20.97 -7.66 -2.50
N SER A 279 21.12 -7.39 -1.21
CA SER A 279 22.41 -7.39 -0.51
C SER A 279 23.13 -8.75 -0.52
N GLY A 280 22.43 -9.82 -0.88
CA GLY A 280 22.88 -11.21 -0.71
C GLY A 280 22.56 -11.80 0.67
N GLU A 281 21.97 -11.02 1.58
CA GLU A 281 21.45 -11.56 2.83
C GLU A 281 20.32 -12.56 2.56
N ASN A 282 20.20 -13.55 3.45
CA ASN A 282 19.09 -14.48 3.44
C ASN A 282 18.53 -14.69 4.84
N ILE A 283 17.20 -14.80 4.90
CA ILE A 283 16.45 -15.05 6.13
C ILE A 283 15.68 -16.35 5.95
N LEU A 284 15.79 -17.25 6.93
CA LEU A 284 15.12 -18.54 6.96
C LEU A 284 14.32 -18.67 8.26
N HIS A 285 13.06 -19.08 8.15
CA HIS A 285 12.26 -19.50 9.30
C HIS A 285 11.60 -20.86 9.04
N GLY A 286 11.46 -21.66 10.09
CA GLY A 286 10.82 -22.98 10.04
C GLY A 286 11.78 -24.11 9.69
N ILE A 287 11.31 -25.10 8.93
CA ILE A 287 12.06 -26.32 8.57
C ILE A 287 13.39 -25.97 7.89
N LEU A 288 14.46 -26.61 8.36
CA LEU A 288 15.74 -26.62 7.67
C LEU A 288 15.66 -27.55 6.44
N PRO A 289 16.18 -27.15 5.26
CA PRO A 289 16.15 -27.95 4.03
C PRO A 289 16.78 -29.36 4.15
N LYS A 290 17.56 -29.61 5.21
CA LYS A 290 18.19 -30.91 5.48
C LYS A 290 17.19 -31.97 5.97
N ALA A 291 15.99 -31.57 6.43
CA ALA A 291 14.92 -32.50 6.84
C ALA A 291 14.08 -32.96 5.62
N LYS A 292 14.71 -33.63 4.65
CA LYS A 292 14.05 -34.05 3.40
C LYS A 292 12.86 -35.00 3.58
N HIS A 293 12.70 -35.63 4.75
CA HIS A 293 11.72 -36.71 4.95
C HIS A 293 10.27 -36.25 5.19
N SER A 294 10.02 -34.97 5.46
CA SER A 294 8.66 -34.43 5.69
C SER A 294 8.19 -33.40 4.68
N ILE A 295 9.11 -32.88 3.87
CA ILE A 295 8.81 -31.92 2.83
C ILE A 295 7.96 -32.64 1.78
N ILE A 296 6.71 -32.18 1.64
CA ILE A 296 5.77 -32.66 0.62
C ILE A 296 6.10 -32.00 -0.72
N SER A 297 6.34 -30.69 -0.69
CA SER A 297 6.68 -29.91 -1.88
C SER A 297 7.54 -28.72 -1.54
N GLU A 298 8.36 -28.32 -2.52
CA GLU A 298 9.20 -27.14 -2.49
C GLU A 298 8.74 -26.19 -3.59
N HIS A 299 8.66 -24.91 -3.24
CA HIS A 299 8.28 -23.86 -4.18
C HIS A 299 9.29 -22.75 -4.15
N GLU A 300 9.56 -22.18 -5.31
CA GLU A 300 10.49 -21.09 -5.50
C GLU A 300 9.87 -20.09 -6.48
N PHE A 301 10.04 -18.80 -6.18
CA PHE A 301 9.82 -17.76 -7.18
C PHE A 301 10.84 -16.64 -7.04
N VAL A 302 11.12 -15.99 -8.17
CA VAL A 302 12.06 -14.89 -8.30
C VAL A 302 11.27 -13.66 -8.75
N LEU A 303 11.53 -12.53 -8.10
CA LEU A 303 10.95 -11.25 -8.45
C LEU A 303 11.81 -10.56 -9.51
N ASP A 304 11.16 -10.08 -10.57
CA ASP A 304 11.83 -9.32 -11.64
C ASP A 304 12.45 -8.01 -11.11
N GLU A 305 13.25 -7.36 -11.95
CA GLU A 305 13.72 -6.00 -11.68
C GLU A 305 12.52 -5.06 -11.44
N ASN A 306 12.51 -4.39 -10.28
CA ASN A 306 11.43 -3.53 -9.78
C ASN A 306 10.08 -4.23 -9.48
N GLU A 307 10.02 -5.56 -9.52
CA GLU A 307 8.88 -6.30 -9.00
C GLU A 307 8.99 -6.42 -7.47
N VAL A 308 7.93 -6.06 -6.76
CA VAL A 308 7.85 -6.15 -5.30
C VAL A 308 6.49 -6.69 -4.87
N ILE A 309 6.48 -7.35 -3.71
CA ILE A 309 5.27 -7.92 -3.11
C ILE A 309 4.49 -6.80 -2.42
N THR A 310 3.22 -6.64 -2.77
CA THR A 310 2.32 -5.57 -2.27
C THR A 310 1.20 -6.10 -1.40
N ASN A 311 0.89 -7.39 -1.48
CA ASN A 311 -0.10 -8.05 -0.62
C ASN A 311 0.30 -9.51 -0.40
N ILE A 312 0.00 -10.01 0.80
CA ILE A 312 0.21 -11.41 1.17
C ILE A 312 -1.11 -11.95 1.69
N SER A 313 -1.66 -12.95 0.99
CA SER A 313 -2.87 -13.66 1.40
C SER A 313 -2.49 -14.93 2.17
N ILE A 314 -3.16 -15.16 3.29
CA ILE A 314 -2.73 -16.14 4.30
C ILE A 314 -3.94 -16.92 4.74
N ARG A 315 -3.75 -18.23 4.93
CA ARG A 315 -4.72 -19.04 5.65
C ARG A 315 -4.03 -19.65 6.86
N SER A 316 -4.60 -19.47 8.03
CA SER A 316 -4.00 -19.94 9.27
C SER A 316 -5.01 -20.59 10.22
N GLY A 317 -4.58 -21.70 10.81
CA GLY A 317 -5.28 -22.43 11.86
C GLY A 317 -4.41 -22.48 13.12
N VAL A 318 -3.87 -23.67 13.42
CA VAL A 318 -2.84 -23.84 14.48
C VAL A 318 -1.46 -23.46 13.96
N LEU A 319 -1.22 -23.78 12.70
CA LEU A 319 -0.03 -23.43 11.94
C LEU A 319 -0.47 -22.64 10.70
N ILE A 320 0.49 -22.16 9.92
CA ILE A 320 0.19 -21.51 8.64
C ILE A 320 -0.16 -22.59 7.61
N ASP A 321 -1.41 -22.60 7.13
CA ASP A 321 -1.91 -23.59 6.19
C ASP A 321 -1.51 -23.24 4.74
N SER A 322 -1.59 -21.97 4.37
CA SER A 322 -1.18 -21.51 3.04
C SER A 322 -0.74 -20.05 2.98
N LEU A 323 0.08 -19.73 1.97
CA LEU A 323 0.53 -18.38 1.63
C LEU A 323 0.37 -18.12 0.12
N SER A 324 -0.03 -16.90 -0.23
CA SER A 324 0.02 -16.36 -1.60
C SER A 324 0.60 -14.94 -1.56
N PHE A 325 1.32 -14.57 -2.61
CA PHE A 325 1.99 -13.27 -2.72
C PHE A 325 1.54 -12.57 -4.00
N ASP A 326 0.97 -11.38 -3.87
CA ASP A 326 0.60 -10.54 -5.00
C ASP A 326 1.64 -9.44 -5.19
N THR A 327 1.98 -9.15 -6.44
CA THR A 327 3.01 -8.15 -6.78
C THR A 327 2.43 -6.91 -7.44
N ASN A 328 3.23 -5.85 -7.45
CA ASN A 328 2.96 -4.66 -8.25
C ASN A 328 2.86 -4.95 -9.76
N TYR A 329 3.36 -6.07 -10.26
CA TYR A 329 3.16 -6.45 -11.66
C TYR A 329 1.83 -7.16 -11.90
N GLY A 330 1.01 -7.34 -10.86
CA GLY A 330 -0.26 -8.07 -10.95
C GLY A 330 -0.06 -9.58 -11.10
N ARG A 331 1.14 -10.08 -10.79
CA ARG A 331 1.40 -11.51 -10.67
C ARG A 331 0.98 -11.98 -9.28
N THR A 332 0.50 -13.21 -9.22
CA THR A 332 0.20 -13.91 -7.97
C THR A 332 1.03 -15.18 -7.92
N TYR A 333 1.82 -15.32 -6.86
CA TYR A 333 2.60 -16.51 -6.55
C TYR A 333 1.89 -17.29 -5.44
N GLY A 334 1.42 -18.50 -5.76
CA GLY A 334 0.62 -19.34 -4.86
C GLY A 334 -0.83 -19.53 -5.35
N PRO A 335 -1.73 -20.05 -4.51
CA PRO A 335 -1.49 -20.43 -3.11
C PRO A 335 -0.54 -21.62 -2.98
N TYR A 336 0.40 -21.52 -2.04
CA TYR A 336 1.24 -22.62 -1.61
C TYR A 336 0.69 -23.16 -0.29
N GLY A 337 0.54 -24.48 -0.16
CA GLY A 337 -0.03 -25.12 1.04
C GLY A 337 -1.43 -25.69 0.79
N SER A 338 -2.32 -25.58 1.77
CA SER A 338 -3.67 -26.17 1.72
C SER A 338 -4.80 -25.18 1.95
N ASP A 339 -6.03 -25.59 1.63
CA ASP A 339 -7.25 -24.79 1.82
C ASP A 339 -7.71 -24.72 3.30
N GLY A 340 -6.91 -25.26 4.23
CA GLY A 340 -7.14 -25.20 5.67
C GLY A 340 -7.13 -23.77 6.22
N GLY A 341 -7.38 -23.64 7.53
CA GLY A 341 -7.29 -22.36 8.23
C GLY A 341 -8.36 -21.32 7.88
N PHE A 342 -8.30 -20.18 8.55
CA PHE A 342 -9.12 -19.01 8.27
C PHE A 342 -8.36 -18.04 7.35
N PRO A 343 -9.02 -17.48 6.33
CA PRO A 343 -8.38 -16.52 5.43
C PRO A 343 -8.12 -15.19 6.15
N SER A 344 -6.96 -14.61 5.86
CA SER A 344 -6.54 -13.27 6.24
C SER A 344 -5.64 -12.70 5.14
N SER A 345 -5.38 -11.40 5.16
CA SER A 345 -4.43 -10.75 4.25
C SER A 345 -3.63 -9.69 5.00
N ALA A 346 -2.38 -9.50 4.58
CA ALA A 346 -1.52 -8.42 5.04
C ALA A 346 -1.06 -7.59 3.83
N SER A 347 -1.16 -6.27 3.96
CA SER A 347 -0.71 -5.30 2.98
C SER A 347 -0.12 -4.09 3.72
N PRO A 348 0.71 -3.25 3.07
CA PRO A 348 1.20 -2.05 3.71
C PRO A 348 0.02 -1.10 4.04
N PRO A 349 0.13 -0.29 5.10
CA PRO A 349 -0.82 0.78 5.38
C PRO A 349 -1.10 1.62 4.12
N GLN A 350 -2.38 1.95 3.89
CA GLN A 350 -2.82 2.72 2.73
C GLN A 350 -2.45 2.10 1.37
N LYS A 351 -2.02 0.83 1.33
CA LYS A 351 -1.47 0.14 0.16
C LYS A 351 -0.24 0.86 -0.45
N ARG A 352 0.51 1.60 0.37
CA ARG A 352 1.67 2.40 -0.05
C ARG A 352 2.96 1.86 0.51
N GLY A 353 3.49 0.87 -0.18
CA GLY A 353 4.65 0.19 0.32
C GLY A 353 4.86 -1.13 -0.34
N TYR A 354 5.85 -1.83 0.17
CA TYR A 354 6.15 -3.18 -0.24
C TYR A 354 6.62 -4.00 0.94
N PHE A 355 6.47 -5.31 0.78
CA PHE A 355 6.92 -6.28 1.76
C PHE A 355 8.44 -6.22 1.88
N HIS A 356 8.93 -6.08 3.11
CA HIS A 356 10.35 -6.00 3.39
C HIS A 356 10.85 -7.29 4.03
N SER A 357 10.26 -7.69 5.15
CA SER A 357 10.69 -8.89 5.86
C SER A 357 9.55 -9.49 6.65
N PHE A 358 9.77 -10.68 7.19
CA PHE A 358 8.78 -11.39 7.98
C PHE A 358 9.42 -11.89 9.26
N HIS A 359 8.57 -12.12 10.24
CA HIS A 359 8.92 -12.55 11.58
C HIS A 359 8.05 -13.75 11.92
N GLY A 360 8.66 -14.93 12.04
CA GLY A 360 7.94 -16.14 12.44
C GLY A 360 8.08 -16.53 13.91
N LEU A 361 7.00 -16.99 14.54
CA LEU A 361 7.12 -17.90 15.68
C LEU A 361 7.20 -19.33 15.15
N VAL A 362 8.26 -20.04 15.55
CA VAL A 362 8.48 -21.42 15.10
C VAL A 362 8.11 -22.37 16.24
N TYR A 363 7.28 -23.35 15.93
CA TYR A 363 6.96 -24.47 16.80
C TYR A 363 7.95 -25.61 16.56
N LYS A 364 8.64 -26.07 17.62
CA LYS A 364 9.46 -27.28 17.57
C LYS A 364 8.60 -28.50 17.93
N GLY A 365 8.21 -29.25 16.90
CA GLY A 365 7.64 -30.59 17.04
C GLY A 365 8.69 -31.61 17.48
N ARG A 366 8.29 -32.88 17.59
CA ARG A 366 9.19 -33.96 18.04
C ARG A 366 10.41 -34.16 17.14
N TYR A 367 10.28 -33.88 15.85
CA TYR A 367 11.32 -34.14 14.86
C TYR A 367 11.64 -32.91 14.00
N GLU A 368 10.77 -31.90 14.00
CA GLU A 368 10.75 -30.86 12.96
C GLU A 368 10.23 -29.53 13.49
N TYR A 369 10.49 -28.48 12.73
CA TYR A 369 10.07 -27.11 13.01
C TYR A 369 8.88 -26.74 12.14
N PHE A 370 7.95 -25.95 12.64
CA PHE A 370 6.78 -25.51 11.86
C PHE A 370 6.54 -24.03 12.09
N ILE A 371 6.02 -23.34 11.09
CA ILE A 371 5.67 -21.94 11.26
C ILE A 371 4.28 -21.84 11.90
N ALA A 372 4.25 -21.32 13.13
CA ALA A 372 3.03 -21.23 13.92
C ALA A 372 2.40 -19.83 13.84
N ASN A 373 3.22 -18.79 13.70
CA ASN A 373 2.76 -17.42 13.47
C ASN A 373 3.71 -16.71 12.51
N ILE A 374 3.21 -15.76 11.73
CA ILE A 374 4.00 -14.85 10.89
C ILE A 374 3.51 -13.41 11.09
N GLU A 375 4.45 -12.52 11.33
CA GLU A 375 4.30 -11.07 11.28
C GLU A 375 5.05 -10.53 10.06
N PHE A 376 4.46 -9.54 9.40
CA PHE A 376 5.00 -8.94 8.19
C PHE A 376 5.49 -7.53 8.48
N LYS A 377 6.70 -7.22 8.03
CA LYS A 377 7.27 -5.88 8.00
C LYS A 377 7.13 -5.31 6.60
N TRP A 378 6.61 -4.09 6.55
CA TRP A 378 6.35 -3.36 5.33
C TRP A 378 7.20 -2.10 5.31
N VAL A 379 7.85 -1.83 4.19
CA VAL A 379 8.39 -0.50 3.90
C VAL A 379 7.22 0.35 3.44
N VAL A 380 6.96 1.46 4.12
CA VAL A 380 5.90 2.41 3.78
C VAL A 380 6.50 3.71 3.30
N PHE A 381 5.91 4.25 2.24
CA PHE A 381 6.28 5.53 1.68
C PHE A 381 5.47 6.64 2.33
N GLU A 382 6.12 7.54 3.08
CA GLU A 382 5.43 8.67 3.69
C GLU A 382 5.15 9.77 2.66
N THR A 383 3.86 10.10 2.51
CA THR A 383 3.43 11.37 1.92
C THR A 383 3.35 12.42 3.03
N HIS A 384 3.68 13.68 2.74
CA HIS A 384 3.77 14.82 3.69
C HIS A 384 2.52 15.13 4.54
N ASN A 385 1.47 14.30 4.53
CA ASN A 385 0.19 14.57 5.18
C ASN A 385 -0.19 13.59 6.32
N THR A 386 0.70 12.68 6.74
CA THR A 386 0.36 11.66 7.75
C THR A 386 0.56 12.08 9.20
N ASP A 387 0.81 13.36 9.50
CA ASP A 387 0.77 13.85 10.89
C ASP A 387 -0.66 13.88 11.47
N SER A 388 -1.68 13.62 10.65
CA SER A 388 -3.06 13.47 11.13
C SER A 388 -3.57 12.03 10.95
N LYS A 389 -3.47 11.27 12.05
CA LYS A 389 -4.03 9.93 12.31
C LYS A 389 -3.16 8.77 11.83
N GLU A 390 -2.39 8.22 12.78
CA GLU A 390 -2.21 6.77 12.83
C GLU A 390 -3.59 6.11 12.65
N PRO A 391 -3.79 5.22 11.66
CA PRO A 391 -4.93 4.34 11.71
C PRO A 391 -4.74 3.48 12.94
N SER A 392 -5.48 3.80 13.99
CA SER A 392 -5.70 2.90 15.12
C SER A 392 -6.43 1.66 14.59
N ILE A 393 -5.67 0.75 13.98
CA ILE A 393 -6.05 -0.64 13.97
C ILE A 393 -6.07 -1.00 15.45
N HIS A 394 -7.24 -1.34 15.97
CA HIS A 394 -7.43 -1.76 17.35
C HIS A 394 -6.48 -2.92 17.70
N SER A 395 -5.27 -2.59 18.18
CA SER A 395 -4.59 -3.38 19.18
C SER A 395 -5.27 -3.06 20.51
N ASN A 396 -6.33 -3.81 20.80
CA ASN A 396 -6.84 -3.83 22.16
C ASN A 396 -5.75 -4.41 23.08
N GLU A 397 -5.12 -3.50 23.82
CA GLU A 397 -4.84 -3.54 25.27
C GLU A 397 -3.46 -2.94 25.58
N SER A 398 -3.47 -1.65 25.93
CA SER A 398 -2.38 -1.07 26.71
C SER A 398 -2.46 -1.62 28.14
N CYS A 399 -1.53 -2.49 28.50
CA CYS A 399 -1.26 -2.80 29.91
C CYS A 399 -0.54 -1.61 30.54
N LYS A 400 -1.29 -0.66 31.11
CA LYS A 400 -0.75 0.21 32.18
C LYS A 400 -0.78 -0.58 33.50
N PRO A 401 0.28 -0.53 34.31
CA PRO A 401 0.32 -1.21 35.61
C PRO A 401 -0.69 -0.56 36.57
N ARG A 402 -1.65 -1.34 37.05
CA ARG A 402 -2.44 -0.97 38.24
C ARG A 402 -1.55 -1.14 39.46
N SER A 403 -1.52 -0.10 40.29
CA SER A 403 -0.99 -0.11 41.65
C SER A 403 -1.55 -1.28 42.48
N PRO A 404 -0.76 -1.88 43.38
CA PRO A 404 -1.19 -3.04 44.13
C PRO A 404 -2.13 -2.63 45.27
N ASP A 405 -3.41 -2.98 45.16
CA ASP A 405 -4.30 -3.05 46.31
C ASP A 405 -3.94 -4.27 47.15
N ARG A 406 -3.59 -3.99 48.41
CA ARG A 406 -3.37 -4.99 49.46
C ARG A 406 -4.73 -5.58 49.83
N ASN A 407 -4.97 -6.85 49.49
CA ASN A 407 -5.70 -7.86 50.29
C ASN A 407 -6.28 -8.98 49.40
N SER A 408 -5.48 -10.00 49.07
CA SER A 408 -5.96 -11.38 48.92
C SER A 408 -4.77 -12.36 48.80
N PRO A 409 -4.85 -13.59 49.35
CA PRO A 409 -3.69 -14.42 49.62
C PRO A 409 -3.35 -15.39 48.48
N LEU A 410 -2.05 -15.49 48.18
CA LEU A 410 -1.28 -16.67 47.79
C LEU A 410 -1.91 -17.67 46.78
N GLU A 411 -1.50 -17.56 45.51
CA GLU A 411 -1.14 -18.74 44.71
C GLU A 411 0.18 -18.47 43.98
N ALA A 412 1.04 -19.49 43.97
CA ALA A 412 2.48 -19.39 43.79
C ALA A 412 2.93 -18.93 42.39
N SER A 413 3.81 -17.93 42.35
CA SER A 413 4.62 -17.62 41.18
C SER A 413 5.76 -18.64 41.06
N VAL A 414 5.71 -19.52 40.08
CA VAL A 414 6.90 -20.26 39.63
C VAL A 414 7.65 -19.35 38.66
N CYS A 415 8.70 -18.70 39.17
CA CYS A 415 9.67 -18.01 38.33
C CYS A 415 10.50 -19.06 37.58
N TYR A 416 10.43 -19.06 36.25
CA TYR A 416 11.42 -19.74 35.44
C TYR A 416 12.67 -18.87 35.39
N GLN A 417 13.71 -19.28 36.13
CA GLN A 417 15.08 -18.97 35.74
C GLN A 417 15.38 -19.90 34.55
N SER A 418 15.53 -19.32 33.36
CA SER A 418 16.10 -20.02 32.23
C SER A 418 17.60 -20.11 32.46
N ASP A 419 18.08 -21.32 32.73
CA ASP A 419 19.49 -21.65 32.59
C ASP A 419 19.86 -21.46 31.11
N GLU A 420 20.64 -20.42 30.84
CA GLU A 420 21.36 -20.26 29.58
C GLU A 420 22.43 -21.35 29.51
N SER A 421 22.14 -22.43 28.80
CA SER A 421 23.14 -23.41 28.38
C SER A 421 23.48 -23.20 26.91
N ASP A 422 24.76 -22.95 26.65
CA ASP A 422 25.43 -22.75 25.37
C ASP A 422 25.12 -23.83 24.32
N ASP A 423 24.16 -23.57 23.43
CA ASP A 423 23.97 -24.32 22.16
C ASP A 423 24.15 -23.42 20.92
N GLN A 424 24.69 -22.20 21.10
CA GLN A 424 24.88 -21.21 20.03
C GLN A 424 25.98 -21.61 19.02
N GLU A 425 26.95 -22.45 19.41
CA GLU A 425 28.15 -22.73 18.59
C GLU A 425 27.95 -23.72 17.42
N ARG A 426 26.77 -24.34 17.24
CA ARG A 426 26.58 -25.36 16.19
C ARG A 426 25.94 -24.86 14.89
N TYR A 427 25.50 -23.60 14.84
CA TYR A 427 24.81 -23.05 13.67
C TYR A 427 25.75 -22.36 12.68
N ASP A 428 26.83 -21.73 13.14
CA ASP A 428 27.75 -21.00 12.27
C ASP A 428 28.71 -21.92 11.49
N ASP A 429 29.08 -23.08 12.05
CA ASP A 429 29.96 -24.06 11.38
C ASP A 429 29.31 -24.78 10.18
N ALA A 430 27.98 -24.74 10.06
CA ALA A 430 27.27 -25.37 8.95
C ALA A 430 27.18 -24.48 7.70
N ILE A 431 27.55 -23.19 7.79
CA ILE A 431 27.48 -22.21 6.69
C ILE A 431 28.83 -22.10 5.96
N THR A 432 29.95 -22.44 6.61
CA THR A 432 31.30 -22.23 6.06
C THR A 432 31.85 -23.39 5.21
N LEU A 433 31.16 -24.54 5.13
CA LEU A 433 31.69 -25.77 4.52
C LEU A 433 31.14 -26.12 3.11
N SER A 434 30.59 -25.16 2.36
CA SER A 434 30.16 -25.41 0.97
C SER A 434 30.67 -24.38 -0.05
N LEU A 435 31.92 -23.93 0.10
CA LEU A 435 32.63 -23.11 -0.90
C LEU A 435 33.89 -23.78 -1.46
N ILE A 436 33.93 -25.11 -1.46
CA ILE A 436 34.91 -25.88 -2.24
C ILE A 436 34.17 -27.07 -2.85
N ASP A 437 33.64 -26.86 -4.05
CA ASP A 437 33.83 -27.71 -5.24
C ASP A 437 33.30 -26.98 -6.48
#